data_AF-A0A957ATJ2-F1
#
_entry.id   AF-A0A957ATJ2-F1
#
_cell.length_a   1.000
_cell.length_b   1.000
_cell.length_c   1.000
_cell.angle_alpha   90.00
_cell.angle_beta   90.00
_cell.angle_gamma   90.00
#
_symmetry.space_group_name_H-M   'P 1'
#
loop_
_entity.id
_entity.type
_entity.pdbx_description
1 polymer ?
#
loop_
_entity_poly.entity_id
_entity_poly.type
_entity_poly.pdbx_seq_one_letter_code
_entity_poly.pdbx_strand_id
1 'polypeptide(L)'
;TTRQTIGAILQNNLATVNPNYQVDIVGLPWPTLLRSFRAKQLPIAISGWAEDIHDPHNWVQPFTVGTYAGRQNMPADLIAQFTELVNAGVSASTPEEREQYYFELQQLHHDEAPQITLSQASTFRFEQRWVKDWFYRIGQSNINEGGYYYAYDLDDGLD
;
A
#
# COMPACT_ATOMS: atom_id res chain seq x y z
N THR A 1 -3.09 -5.97 17.23
CA THR A 1 -2.93 -6.25 15.78
C THR A 1 -1.56 -5.77 15.32
N THR A 2 -1.06 -6.16 14.15
CA THR A 2 0.23 -5.65 13.63
C THR A 2 0.30 -4.12 13.63
N ARG A 3 -0.80 -3.44 13.27
CA ARG A 3 -0.90 -1.97 13.31
C ARG A 3 -0.72 -1.40 14.71
N GLN A 4 -1.25 -2.07 15.74
CA GLN A 4 -1.07 -1.64 17.13
C GLN A 4 0.38 -1.77 17.58
N THR A 5 1.07 -2.85 17.18
CA THR A 5 2.50 -3.03 17.47
C THR A 5 3.35 -1.95 16.80
N ILE A 6 3.07 -1.62 15.54
CA ILE A 6 3.72 -0.50 14.83
C ILE A 6 3.49 0.82 15.60
N GLY A 7 2.25 1.08 16.05
CA GLY A 7 1.92 2.24 16.86
C GLY A 7 2.73 2.32 18.16
N ALA A 8 2.91 1.19 18.86
CA ALA A 8 3.69 1.11 20.11
C ALA A 8 5.18 1.36 19.87
N ILE A 9 5.74 0.84 18.77
CA ILE A 9 7.13 1.10 18.38
C ILE A 9 7.32 2.60 18.10
N LEU A 10 6.41 3.21 17.33
CA LEU A 10 6.46 4.63 17.02
C LEU A 10 6.31 5.50 18.27
N GLN A 11 5.35 5.20 19.15
CA GLN A 11 5.15 5.90 20.42
C GLN A 11 6.45 5.94 21.25
N ASN A 12 7.09 4.77 21.45
CA ASN A 12 8.31 4.67 22.24
C ASN A 12 9.50 5.40 21.60
N ASN A 13 9.66 5.25 20.28
CA ASN A 13 10.76 5.87 19.56
C ASN A 13 10.63 7.40 19.51
N LEU A 14 9.42 7.92 19.27
CA LEU A 14 9.19 9.36 19.23
C LEU A 14 9.43 10.02 20.60
N ALA A 15 9.00 9.37 21.69
CA ALA A 15 9.27 9.85 23.04
C ALA A 15 10.77 9.89 23.38
N THR A 16 11.57 8.99 22.79
CA THR A 16 13.03 8.97 22.94
C THR A 16 13.71 10.08 22.13
N VAL A 17 13.17 10.43 20.97
CA VAL A 17 13.67 11.53 20.13
C VAL A 17 13.43 12.88 20.81
N ASN A 18 12.22 13.09 21.34
CA ASN A 18 11.88 14.32 22.04
C ASN A 18 10.78 14.06 23.08
N PRO A 19 10.96 14.44 24.36
CA PRO A 19 9.96 14.22 25.41
C PRO A 19 8.62 14.95 25.16
N ASN A 20 8.61 15.95 24.27
CA ASN A 20 7.38 16.64 23.87
C ASN A 20 6.55 15.86 22.85
N TYR A 21 7.10 14.81 22.21
CA TYR A 21 6.37 13.97 21.27
C TYR A 21 5.55 12.92 22.01
N GLN A 22 4.40 13.36 22.52
CA GLN A 22 3.43 12.49 23.19
C GLN A 22 2.41 11.99 22.16
N VAL A 23 2.41 10.69 21.89
CA VAL A 23 1.54 10.04 20.92
C VAL A 23 0.72 8.98 21.62
N ASP A 24 -0.61 9.02 21.47
CA ASP A 24 -1.52 8.00 21.97
C ASP A 24 -2.01 7.08 20.86
N ILE A 25 -2.09 5.78 21.18
CA ILE A 25 -2.55 4.76 20.23
C ILE A 25 -4.06 4.57 20.41
N VAL A 26 -4.82 4.89 19.38
CA VAL A 26 -6.28 4.71 19.38
C VAL A 26 -6.66 3.60 18.41
N GLY A 27 -7.28 2.54 18.94
CA GLY A 27 -7.88 1.49 18.12
C GLY A 27 -9.24 1.96 17.57
N LEU A 28 -9.38 2.03 16.25
CA LEU A 28 -10.64 2.41 15.59
C LEU A 28 -11.17 1.25 14.73
N PRO A 29 -12.49 1.01 14.69
CA PRO A 29 -13.09 0.16 13.66
C PRO A 29 -12.71 0.66 12.26
N TRP A 30 -12.48 -0.26 11.32
CA TRP A 30 -11.96 0.08 9.98
C TRP A 30 -12.73 1.20 9.25
N PRO A 31 -14.08 1.20 9.20
CA PRO A 31 -14.80 2.29 8.56
C PRO A 31 -14.58 3.65 9.24
N THR A 32 -14.44 3.66 10.56
CA THR A 32 -14.15 4.87 11.34
C THR A 32 -12.72 5.36 11.08
N LEU A 33 -11.74 4.46 11.07
CA LEU A 33 -10.35 4.79 10.72
C LEU A 33 -10.28 5.47 9.35
N LEU A 34 -10.93 4.90 8.32
CA LEU A 34 -10.93 5.46 6.97
C LEU A 34 -11.60 6.84 6.91
N ARG A 35 -12.70 7.06 7.64
CA ARG A 35 -13.37 8.37 7.70
C ARG A 35 -12.49 9.42 8.38
N SER A 36 -11.91 9.11 9.54
CA SER A 36 -11.04 10.03 10.28
C SER A 36 -9.75 10.34 9.51
N PHE A 37 -9.21 9.36 8.77
CA PHE A 37 -8.05 9.56 7.90
C PHE A 37 -8.37 10.55 6.77
N ARG A 38 -9.49 10.35 6.04
CA ARG A 38 -9.92 11.30 4.99
C ARG A 38 -10.26 12.69 5.53
N ALA A 39 -10.80 12.75 6.75
CA ALA A 39 -11.11 14.00 7.43
C ALA A 39 -9.87 14.69 8.05
N LYS A 40 -8.67 14.12 7.88
CA LYS A 40 -7.40 14.67 8.37
C LYS A 40 -7.39 14.86 9.90
N GLN A 41 -8.11 14.01 10.61
CA GLN A 41 -8.24 14.05 12.08
C GLN A 41 -7.16 13.23 12.80
N LEU A 42 -6.37 12.45 12.06
CA LEU A 42 -5.35 11.56 12.59
C LEU A 42 -3.97 12.12 12.19
N PRO A 43 -3.14 12.58 13.15
CA PRO A 43 -1.78 13.02 12.86
C PRO A 43 -0.92 11.91 12.27
N ILE A 44 -1.13 10.67 12.73
CA ILE A 44 -0.48 9.46 12.23
C ILE A 44 -1.56 8.40 12.03
N ALA A 45 -1.59 7.81 10.82
CA ALA A 45 -2.47 6.69 10.50
C ALA A 45 -1.64 5.55 9.87
N ILE A 46 -1.88 4.32 10.31
CA ILE A 46 -1.17 3.14 9.82
C ILE A 46 -2.06 2.40 8.83
N SER A 47 -1.69 2.47 7.55
CA SER A 47 -2.43 1.84 6.45
C SER A 47 -1.46 1.21 5.45
N GLY A 48 -2.00 0.50 4.46
CA GLY A 48 -1.22 -0.12 3.40
C GLY A 48 -2.02 -0.23 2.11
N TRP A 49 -1.33 -0.49 1.01
CA TRP A 49 -1.92 -0.74 -0.30
C TRP A 49 -1.60 -2.18 -0.70
N ALA A 50 -2.59 -2.86 -1.28
CA ALA A 50 -2.39 -4.09 -2.02
C ALA A 50 -2.64 -3.74 -3.49
N GLU A 51 -1.78 -4.19 -4.39
CA GLU A 51 -1.91 -3.84 -5.80
C GLU A 51 -3.15 -4.52 -6.41
N ASP A 52 -4.06 -3.76 -7.02
CA ASP A 52 -5.13 -4.30 -7.87
C ASP A 52 -4.64 -4.92 -9.20
N ILE A 53 -3.57 -4.35 -9.79
CA ILE A 53 -2.89 -4.83 -11.00
C ILE A 53 -1.38 -4.80 -10.78
N HIS A 54 -0.67 -5.75 -11.40
CA HIS A 54 0.78 -5.86 -11.28
C HIS A 54 1.50 -4.89 -12.23
N ASP A 55 1.36 -3.62 -11.92
CA ASP A 55 1.92 -2.52 -12.69
C ASP A 55 2.46 -1.44 -11.72
N PRO A 56 3.67 -0.90 -11.91
CA PRO A 56 4.24 0.12 -11.01
C PRO A 56 3.36 1.37 -10.85
N HIS A 57 2.56 1.73 -11.87
CA HIS A 57 1.60 2.83 -11.82
C HIS A 57 0.60 2.66 -10.67
N ASN A 58 0.19 1.42 -10.42
CA ASN A 58 -0.76 1.06 -9.38
C ASN A 58 -0.17 1.15 -7.95
N TRP A 59 1.14 1.37 -7.85
CA TRP A 59 1.81 1.72 -6.60
C TRP A 59 2.05 3.22 -6.50
N VAL A 60 2.62 3.84 -7.54
CA VAL A 60 2.97 5.26 -7.46
C VAL A 60 1.71 6.13 -7.38
N GLN A 61 0.68 5.84 -8.18
CA GLN A 61 -0.51 6.70 -8.27
C GLN A 61 -1.24 6.82 -6.92
N PRO A 62 -1.56 5.73 -6.18
CA PRO A 62 -2.26 5.87 -4.91
C PRO A 62 -1.46 6.60 -3.84
N PHE A 63 -0.13 6.45 -3.80
CA PHE A 63 0.71 7.05 -2.77
C PHE A 63 1.05 8.52 -3.04
N THR A 64 1.22 8.94 -4.30
CA THR A 64 1.76 10.27 -4.61
C THR A 64 0.74 11.30 -5.12
N VAL A 65 -0.31 10.86 -5.83
CA VAL A 65 -1.33 11.78 -6.40
C VAL A 65 -2.77 11.35 -6.16
N GLY A 66 -2.99 10.11 -5.72
CA GLY A 66 -4.30 9.50 -5.58
C GLY A 66 -4.75 9.33 -4.13
N THR A 67 -5.16 8.10 -3.81
CA THR A 67 -5.87 7.73 -2.58
C THR A 67 -5.22 8.22 -1.30
N TYR A 68 -3.93 8.00 -1.11
CA TYR A 68 -3.18 8.42 0.08
C TYR A 68 -2.68 9.85 -0.03
N ALA A 69 -2.35 10.33 -1.22
CA ALA A 69 -1.96 11.72 -1.41
C ALA A 69 -3.05 12.69 -0.92
N GLY A 70 -4.32 12.44 -1.27
CA GLY A 70 -5.45 13.24 -0.79
C GLY A 70 -5.77 13.09 0.70
N ARG A 71 -5.22 12.06 1.36
CA ARG A 71 -5.37 11.81 2.81
C ARG A 71 -4.21 12.38 3.63
N GLN A 72 -3.09 12.65 2.97
CA GLN A 72 -1.92 13.29 3.55
C GLN A 72 -2.03 14.81 3.40
N ASN A 73 -1.27 15.55 4.22
CA ASN A 73 -1.12 16.99 4.08
C ASN A 73 0.20 17.31 3.35
N MET A 74 0.42 16.68 2.19
CA MET A 74 1.61 16.95 1.38
C MET A 74 1.54 18.38 0.80
N PRO A 75 2.69 19.08 0.69
CA PRO A 75 2.77 20.36 0.01
C PRO A 75 2.25 20.30 -1.43
N ALA A 76 1.61 21.38 -1.90
CA ALA A 76 0.99 21.41 -3.22
C ALA A 76 2.03 21.33 -4.36
N ASP A 77 3.20 21.91 -4.16
CA ASP A 77 4.37 21.83 -5.04
C ASP A 77 4.92 20.41 -5.12
N LEU A 78 4.98 19.68 -3.99
CA LEU A 78 5.38 18.27 -4.00
C LEU A 78 4.37 17.40 -4.78
N ILE A 79 3.06 17.64 -4.59
CA ILE A 79 2.02 16.96 -5.37
C ILE A 79 2.16 17.27 -6.87
N ALA A 80 2.50 18.51 -7.23
CA ALA A 80 2.71 18.90 -8.62
C ALA A 80 3.91 18.15 -9.26
N GLN A 81 5.04 18.07 -8.55
CA GLN A 81 6.22 17.31 -8.99
C GLN A 81 5.88 15.82 -9.19
N PHE A 82 5.16 15.22 -8.24
CA PHE A 82 4.69 13.83 -8.42
C PHE A 82 3.72 13.69 -9.59
N THR A 83 2.82 14.65 -9.80
CA THR A 83 1.85 14.62 -10.91
C THR A 83 2.55 14.64 -12.26
N GLU A 84 3.60 15.43 -12.41
CA GLU A 84 4.40 15.47 -13.62
C GLU A 84 5.02 14.10 -13.93
N LEU A 85 5.71 13.49 -12.95
CA LEU A 85 6.36 12.19 -13.11
C LEU A 85 5.36 11.04 -13.32
N VAL A 86 4.23 11.04 -12.62
CA VAL A 86 3.16 10.03 -12.80
C VAL A 86 2.58 10.10 -14.21
N ASN A 87 2.30 11.32 -14.71
CA ASN A 87 1.75 11.52 -16.04
C ASN A 87 2.76 11.19 -17.14
N ALA A 88 4.03 11.53 -16.95
CA ALA A 88 5.10 11.16 -17.86
C ALA A 88 5.26 9.64 -17.92
N GLY A 89 5.29 8.96 -16.77
CA GLY A 89 5.44 7.50 -16.70
C GLY A 89 4.27 6.73 -17.33
N VAL A 90 3.02 7.20 -17.22
CA VAL A 90 1.88 6.54 -17.89
C VAL A 90 1.81 6.84 -19.39
N SER A 91 2.40 7.95 -19.84
CA SER A 91 2.39 8.38 -21.24
C SER A 91 3.66 7.95 -22.01
N ALA A 92 4.64 7.37 -21.32
CA ALA A 92 5.90 6.93 -21.90
C ALA A 92 5.68 5.89 -23.01
N SER A 93 6.47 5.98 -24.08
CA SER A 93 6.29 5.13 -25.26
C SER A 93 7.02 3.79 -25.15
N THR A 94 8.05 3.72 -24.31
CA THR A 94 8.83 2.49 -24.08
C THR A 94 8.86 2.11 -22.59
N PRO A 95 9.06 0.82 -22.27
CA PRO A 95 9.29 0.37 -20.89
C PRO A 95 10.49 1.04 -20.21
N GLU A 96 11.57 1.32 -20.94
CA GLU A 96 12.80 1.91 -20.41
C GLU A 96 12.59 3.39 -20.02
N GLU A 97 11.88 4.16 -20.86
CA GLU A 97 11.50 5.54 -20.53
C GLU A 97 10.59 5.57 -19.30
N ARG A 98 9.62 4.64 -19.25
CA ARG A 98 8.68 4.50 -18.15
C ARG A 98 9.38 4.17 -16.83
N GLU A 99 10.34 3.26 -16.85
CA GLU A 99 11.14 2.88 -15.69
C GLU A 99 11.87 4.09 -15.10
N GLN A 100 12.54 4.87 -15.96
CA GLN A 100 13.28 6.05 -15.53
C GLN A 100 12.39 7.06 -14.77
N TYR A 101 11.20 7.38 -15.30
CA TYR A 101 10.26 8.28 -14.62
C TYR A 101 9.82 7.76 -13.25
N TYR A 102 9.58 6.46 -13.11
CA TYR A 102 9.19 5.88 -11.82
C TYR A 102 10.35 5.76 -10.83
N PHE A 103 11.58 5.61 -11.29
CA PHE A 103 12.76 5.65 -10.44
C PHE A 103 13.01 7.07 -9.91
N GLU A 104 12.90 8.08 -10.77
CA GLU A 104 12.96 9.49 -10.35
C GLU A 104 11.86 9.81 -9.34
N LEU A 105 10.63 9.33 -9.57
CA LEU A 105 9.52 9.49 -8.64
C LEU A 105 9.81 8.81 -7.29
N GLN A 106 10.34 7.59 -7.32
CA GLN A 106 10.68 6.86 -6.10
C GLN A 106 11.78 7.57 -5.30
N GLN A 107 12.79 8.13 -5.99
CA GLN A 107 13.84 8.93 -5.37
C GLN A 107 13.26 10.18 -4.69
N LEU A 108 12.41 10.94 -5.41
CA LEU A 108 11.72 12.11 -4.83
C LEU A 108 10.87 11.72 -3.61
N HIS A 109 10.13 10.62 -3.69
CA HIS A 109 9.34 10.13 -2.55
C HIS A 109 10.23 9.69 -1.38
N HIS A 110 11.43 9.17 -1.63
CA HIS A 110 12.39 8.83 -0.58
C HIS A 110 12.93 10.08 0.10
N ASP A 111 13.36 11.07 -0.68
CA ASP A 111 14.03 12.28 -0.18
C ASP A 111 13.07 13.19 0.61
N GLU A 112 11.83 13.32 0.14
CA GLU A 112 10.79 14.15 0.78
C GLU A 112 10.11 13.44 1.96
N ALA A 113 10.27 12.12 2.07
CA ALA A 113 9.76 11.27 3.14
C ALA A 113 8.32 11.63 3.61
N PRO A 114 7.32 11.75 2.70
CA PRO A 114 5.97 12.16 3.07
C PRO A 114 5.29 11.15 4.02
N GLN A 115 5.78 9.91 4.03
CA GLN A 115 5.36 8.83 4.91
C GLN A 115 6.53 7.93 5.30
N ILE A 116 6.35 7.15 6.37
CA ILE A 116 7.26 6.07 6.75
C ILE A 116 6.83 4.79 6.00
N THR A 117 7.59 4.41 4.97
CA THR A 117 7.39 3.13 4.29
C THR A 117 7.82 1.99 5.22
N LEU A 118 6.87 1.12 5.55
CA LEU A 118 7.09 -0.07 6.38
C LEU A 118 7.56 -1.26 5.52
N SER A 119 7.31 -2.48 5.98
CA SER A 119 7.62 -3.69 5.23
C SER A 119 6.53 -4.07 4.22
N GLN A 120 6.95 -4.69 3.13
CA GLN A 120 6.08 -5.55 2.32
C GLN A 120 6.02 -6.92 2.98
N ALA A 121 4.84 -7.29 3.48
CA ALA A 121 4.66 -8.59 4.13
C ALA A 121 4.63 -9.71 3.08
N SER A 122 5.39 -10.77 3.32
CA SER A 122 5.14 -12.03 2.63
C SER A 122 3.82 -12.62 3.12
N THR A 123 3.06 -13.17 2.18
CA THR A 123 1.85 -13.93 2.49
C THR A 123 2.13 -15.41 2.30
N PHE A 124 1.46 -16.24 3.09
CA PHE A 124 1.42 -17.68 2.91
C PHE A 124 -0.03 -18.11 2.85
N ARG A 125 -0.31 -19.13 2.06
CA ARG A 125 -1.64 -19.72 1.93
C ARG A 125 -1.56 -21.16 2.36
N PHE A 126 -2.51 -21.57 3.19
CA PHE A 126 -2.74 -22.97 3.51
C PHE A 126 -3.92 -23.45 2.68
N GLU A 127 -3.72 -24.57 1.99
CA GLU A 127 -4.79 -25.25 1.26
C GLU A 127 -4.90 -26.70 1.73
N GLN A 128 -6.09 -27.26 1.55
CA GLN A 128 -6.30 -28.68 1.81
C GLN A 128 -5.52 -29.50 0.78
N ARG A 129 -5.03 -30.68 1.19
CA ARG A 129 -4.17 -31.53 0.34
C ARG A 129 -4.83 -31.97 -0.97
N TRP A 130 -6.16 -31.99 -1.01
CA TRP A 130 -6.95 -32.37 -2.18
C TRP A 130 -7.16 -31.21 -3.16
N VAL A 131 -6.77 -29.97 -2.82
CA VAL A 131 -6.80 -28.85 -3.77
C VAL A 131 -5.66 -29.03 -4.76
N LYS A 132 -6.02 -29.28 -6.02
CA LYS A 132 -5.10 -29.37 -7.16
C LYS A 132 -5.18 -28.11 -8.01
N ASP A 133 -4.14 -27.86 -8.81
CA ASP A 133 -4.07 -26.82 -9.84
C ASP A 133 -4.33 -25.38 -9.39
N TRP A 134 -4.19 -25.14 -8.08
CA TRP A 134 -4.14 -23.79 -7.57
C TRP A 134 -2.90 -23.07 -8.10
N PHE A 135 -3.08 -21.86 -8.62
CA PHE A 135 -1.98 -20.97 -8.99
C PHE A 135 -2.14 -19.60 -8.33
N TYR A 136 -1.00 -19.03 -7.94
CA TYR A 136 -0.95 -17.71 -7.34
C TYR A 136 -1.18 -16.63 -8.41
N ARG A 137 -2.16 -15.75 -8.17
CA ARG A 137 -2.37 -14.54 -8.97
C ARG A 137 -1.78 -13.35 -8.26
N ILE A 138 -0.72 -12.78 -8.84
CA ILE A 138 -0.10 -11.55 -8.38
C ILE A 138 -1.14 -10.42 -8.44
N GLY A 139 -1.23 -9.60 -7.40
CA GLY A 139 -2.26 -8.57 -7.22
C GLY A 139 -3.59 -9.00 -6.60
N GLN A 140 -3.97 -10.28 -6.70
CA GLN A 140 -5.16 -10.78 -5.99
C GLN A 140 -4.87 -11.18 -4.54
N SER A 141 -3.95 -10.44 -3.90
CA SER A 141 -3.45 -10.66 -2.55
C SER A 141 -4.41 -10.06 -1.51
N ASN A 142 -5.68 -10.47 -1.57
CA ASN A 142 -6.58 -10.33 -0.45
C ASN A 142 -6.86 -11.72 0.11
N ILE A 143 -6.28 -11.97 1.28
CA ILE A 143 -6.55 -13.04 2.26
C ILE A 143 -8.05 -13.33 2.54
N ASN A 144 -8.98 -12.60 1.93
CA ASN A 144 -10.43 -12.78 2.02
C ASN A 144 -11.14 -12.84 0.66
N GLU A 145 -10.44 -12.66 -0.46
CA GLU A 145 -11.02 -12.76 -1.80
C GLU A 145 -10.69 -14.14 -2.33
N GLY A 146 -11.70 -15.00 -2.25
CA GLY A 146 -11.62 -16.43 -2.48
C GLY A 146 -10.83 -16.78 -3.73
N GLY A 147 -10.20 -17.95 -3.68
CA GLY A 147 -9.78 -18.61 -4.91
C GLY A 147 -10.92 -18.56 -5.92
N TYR A 148 -10.58 -18.44 -7.20
CA TYR A 148 -11.58 -18.47 -8.26
C TYR A 148 -12.30 -19.82 -8.15
N TYR A 149 -13.46 -19.88 -7.49
CA TYR A 149 -14.10 -21.16 -7.15
C TYR A 149 -14.44 -21.97 -8.41
N TYR A 150 -14.64 -21.29 -9.53
CA TYR A 150 -14.84 -21.87 -10.86
C TYR A 150 -13.58 -22.46 -11.52
N ALA A 151 -12.40 -22.27 -10.94
CA ALA A 151 -11.15 -22.90 -11.38
C ALA A 151 -10.86 -24.22 -10.64
N TYR A 152 -11.65 -24.56 -9.62
CA TYR A 152 -11.57 -25.85 -8.96
C TYR A 152 -12.68 -26.74 -9.52
N ASP A 153 -12.31 -27.66 -10.39
CA ASP A 153 -13.19 -28.76 -10.77
C ASP A 153 -13.01 -29.91 -9.76
N LEU A 154 -14.08 -30.65 -9.47
CA LEU A 154 -14.01 -31.90 -8.71
C LEU A 154 -13.58 -33.06 -9.59
N ASP A 155 -13.65 -32.90 -10.90
CA ASP A 155 -13.30 -33.95 -11.84
C ASP A 155 -11.79 -34.01 -12.06
N ASP A 156 -11.15 -34.88 -11.27
CA ASP A 156 -9.98 -35.61 -11.74
C ASP A 156 -10.36 -36.29 -13.05
N GLY A 157 -10.02 -35.70 -14.19
CA GLY A 157 -10.33 -36.18 -15.54
C GLY A 157 -10.32 -37.72 -15.66
N LEU A 158 -11.50 -38.30 -15.48
CA LEU A 158 -11.83 -39.69 -15.73
C LEU A 158 -12.98 -39.67 -16.74
N ASP A 159 -12.59 -39.51 -18.00
CA ASP A 159 -13.12 -40.28 -19.13
C ASP A 159 -11.96 -40.54 -20.10
#